data_AF-A0AAV2VS07-F1
#
_entry.id   AF-A0AAV2VS07-F1
#
_cell.length_a   1.000
_cell.length_b   1.000
_cell.length_c   1.000
_cell.angle_alpha   90.00
_cell.angle_beta   90.00
_cell.angle_gamma   90.00
#
_symmetry.space_group_name_H-M   'P 1'
#
loop_
_entity.id
_entity.type
_entity.pdbx_description
1 polymer ?
#
loop_
_entity_poly.entity_id
_entity_poly.type
_entity_poly.pdbx_seq_one_letter_code
_entity_poly.pdbx_strand_id
1 'polypeptide(L)'
;MNYLCTATVLLLSSISSNAIAANYTCSGKVTGVSIEAKTGDVIVERIGPLVWPRLCKVDNEVHGISADACKTVYSTLLTAQTTNKEVVMWFNDGKSCETTAKPWQWITGWYFGPKLVN
;
A
#
# COMPACT_ATOMS: atom_id res chain seq x y z
N MET A 1 13.80 66.39 -1.48
CA MET A 1 15.26 66.30 -1.26
C MET A 1 15.44 65.56 0.06
N ASN A 2 15.80 64.29 0.16
CA ASN A 2 16.46 63.38 -0.78
C ASN A 2 16.02 61.94 -0.49
N TYR A 3 16.09 61.15 -1.56
CA TYR A 3 15.81 59.73 -1.67
C TYR A 3 16.72 58.89 -0.79
N LEU A 4 16.15 57.92 -0.06
CA LEU A 4 16.94 56.79 0.44
C LEU A 4 16.16 55.48 0.34
N CYS A 5 16.81 54.54 -0.35
CA CYS A 5 16.69 53.10 -0.23
C CYS A 5 15.34 52.45 -0.56
N THR A 6 15.18 52.23 -1.87
CA THR A 6 14.77 50.94 -2.43
C THR A 6 15.04 49.76 -1.48
N ALA A 7 13.98 49.16 -0.95
CA ALA A 7 14.02 47.81 -0.39
C ALA A 7 12.71 47.11 -0.75
N THR A 8 12.68 46.58 -1.97
CA THR A 8 11.70 45.62 -2.45
C THR A 8 11.82 44.36 -1.60
N VAL A 9 11.15 44.31 -0.45
CA VAL A 9 11.05 43.07 0.33
C VAL A 9 9.91 42.24 -0.28
N LEU A 10 10.30 41.43 -1.27
CA LEU A 10 9.58 40.23 -1.67
C LEU A 10 9.42 39.36 -0.42
N LEU A 11 8.28 39.47 0.25
CA LEU A 11 7.88 38.50 1.26
C LEU A 11 7.50 37.22 0.49
N LEU A 12 8.48 36.31 0.36
CA LEU A 12 8.26 34.96 -0.14
C LEU A 12 7.17 34.31 0.72
N SER A 13 5.97 34.23 0.16
CA SER A 13 4.90 33.38 0.64
C SER A 13 5.39 31.93 0.60
N SER A 14 5.78 31.42 1.76
CA SER A 14 5.99 29.99 1.99
C SER A 14 4.65 29.28 1.83
N ILE A 15 4.35 28.89 0.59
CA ILE A 15 3.27 27.94 0.29
C ILE A 15 3.75 26.59 0.79
N SER A 16 3.52 26.30 2.06
CA SER A 16 3.62 24.94 2.58
C SER A 16 2.54 24.12 1.87
N SER A 17 2.92 23.43 0.81
CA SER A 17 2.09 22.42 0.17
C SER A 17 1.91 21.31 1.19
N ASN A 18 0.79 21.33 1.92
CA ASN A 18 0.30 20.14 2.60
C ASN A 18 0.02 19.13 1.49
N ALA A 19 0.99 18.26 1.20
CA ALA A 19 0.76 17.11 0.36
C ALA A 19 -0.27 16.25 1.09
N ILE A 20 -1.54 16.41 0.70
CA ILE A 20 -2.60 15.51 1.13
C ILE A 20 -2.13 14.14 0.67
N ALA A 21 -1.84 13.24 1.63
CA ALA A 21 -1.49 11.86 1.32
C ALA A 21 -2.63 11.28 0.46
N ALA A 22 -2.37 11.12 -0.84
CA ALA A 22 -3.39 10.71 -1.78
C ALA A 22 -3.76 9.24 -1.53
N ASN A 23 -5.06 8.95 -1.51
CA ASN A 23 -5.54 7.59 -1.56
C ASN A 23 -5.31 7.04 -2.97
N TYR A 24 -4.81 5.81 -3.07
CA TYR A 24 -4.62 5.13 -4.36
C TYR A 24 -5.10 3.69 -4.29
N THR A 25 -5.35 3.13 -5.47
CA THR A 25 -5.92 1.80 -5.63
C THR A 25 -4.99 0.97 -6.50
N CYS A 26 -4.61 -0.20 -6.00
CA CYS A 26 -3.86 -1.19 -6.78
C CYS A 26 -4.78 -2.35 -7.13
N SER A 27 -4.75 -2.76 -8.39
CA SER A 27 -5.58 -3.86 -8.87
C SER A 27 -4.80 -4.75 -9.83
N GLY A 28 -5.24 -6.00 -9.93
CA GLY A 28 -4.75 -6.94 -10.92
C GLY A 28 -4.84 -8.39 -10.47
N LYS A 29 -4.30 -9.28 -11.30
CA LYS A 29 -4.27 -10.72 -11.03
C LYS A 29 -3.36 -11.05 -9.86
N VAL A 30 -3.68 -12.16 -9.20
CA VAL A 30 -2.94 -12.70 -8.05
C VAL A 30 -2.20 -13.95 -8.49
N THR A 31 -0.88 -14.01 -8.25
CA THR A 31 -0.06 -15.21 -8.47
C THR A 31 0.89 -15.44 -7.30
N GLY A 32 1.22 -16.69 -7.04
CA GLY A 32 2.17 -17.11 -6.00
C GLY A 32 1.75 -16.75 -4.57
N VAL A 33 0.47 -16.94 -4.21
CA VAL A 33 0.00 -16.77 -2.81
C VAL A 33 0.60 -17.86 -1.93
N SER A 34 1.34 -17.49 -0.89
CA SER A 34 1.98 -18.44 0.03
C SER A 34 2.07 -17.89 1.45
N ILE A 35 2.43 -18.77 2.38
CA ILE A 35 2.75 -18.45 3.77
C ILE A 35 4.23 -18.79 4.00
N GLU A 36 5.00 -17.83 4.50
CA GLU A 36 6.41 -18.04 4.83
C GLU A 36 6.52 -19.01 6.03
N ALA A 37 7.09 -20.19 5.80
CA ALA A 37 7.05 -21.32 6.73
C ALA A 37 7.62 -21.05 8.13
N LYS A 38 8.54 -20.08 8.27
CA LYS A 38 9.21 -19.77 9.54
C LYS A 38 8.50 -18.68 10.36
N THR A 39 7.73 -17.84 9.71
CA THR A 39 7.20 -16.61 10.30
C THR A 39 5.68 -16.58 10.30
N GLY A 40 5.01 -17.31 9.39
CA GLY A 40 3.56 -17.23 9.23
C GLY A 40 3.11 -16.04 8.37
N ASP A 41 4.04 -15.40 7.65
CA ASP A 41 3.75 -14.20 6.88
C ASP A 41 3.09 -14.57 5.54
N VAL A 42 1.98 -13.92 5.24
CA VAL A 42 1.34 -14.02 3.92
C VAL A 42 2.16 -13.18 2.95
N ILE A 43 2.79 -13.86 1.99
CA ILE A 43 3.57 -13.26 0.90
C ILE A 43 2.93 -13.68 -0.41
N VAL A 44 2.85 -12.74 -1.35
CA VAL A 44 2.30 -12.99 -2.68
C VAL A 44 3.35 -12.63 -3.72
N GLU A 45 3.61 -13.49 -4.69
CA GLU A 45 4.56 -13.17 -5.78
C GLU A 45 4.13 -11.92 -6.54
N ARG A 46 2.85 -11.84 -6.91
CA ARG A 46 2.31 -10.67 -7.62
C ARG A 46 0.85 -10.42 -7.31
N ILE A 47 0.52 -9.14 -7.08
CA ILE A 47 -0.86 -8.62 -7.10
C ILE A 47 -0.86 -7.41 -8.04
N GLY A 48 -1.17 -7.65 -9.32
CA GLY A 48 -1.03 -6.62 -10.37
C GLY A 48 0.38 -5.99 -10.37
N PRO A 49 0.52 -4.69 -10.08
CA PRO A 49 1.81 -4.00 -9.99
C PRO A 49 2.63 -4.33 -8.72
N LEU A 50 2.01 -4.88 -7.68
CA LEU A 50 2.71 -5.21 -6.43
C LEU A 50 3.52 -6.50 -6.62
N VAL A 51 4.82 -6.47 -6.34
CA VAL A 51 5.73 -7.60 -6.53
C VAL A 51 6.36 -8.02 -5.20
N TRP A 52 6.19 -9.29 -4.84
CA TRP A 52 6.59 -9.88 -3.56
C TRP A 52 6.16 -9.08 -2.30
N PRO A 53 4.94 -8.50 -2.21
CA PRO A 53 4.51 -7.83 -0.99
C PRO A 53 4.36 -8.82 0.18
N ARG A 54 4.83 -8.42 1.37
CA ARG A 54 4.53 -9.06 2.65
C ARG A 54 3.32 -8.34 3.28
N LEU A 55 2.22 -9.06 3.47
CA LEU A 55 0.91 -8.47 3.77
C LEU A 55 0.55 -8.45 5.26
N CYS A 56 0.50 -9.63 5.88
CA CYS A 56 0.06 -9.82 7.26
C CYS A 56 0.58 -11.17 7.81
N LYS A 57 0.33 -11.47 9.09
CA LYS A 57 0.71 -12.76 9.72
C LYS A 57 -0.49 -13.59 10.13
N VAL A 58 -0.42 -14.91 9.97
CA VAL A 58 -1.53 -15.84 10.28
C VAL A 58 -1.55 -16.32 11.73
N ASP A 59 -0.53 -15.99 12.52
CA ASP A 59 -0.31 -16.49 13.88
C ASP A 59 -0.41 -15.40 14.96
N ASN A 60 -0.22 -14.12 14.61
CA ASN A 60 -0.38 -12.98 15.52
C ASN A 60 -0.79 -11.69 14.79
N GLU A 61 -1.21 -10.68 15.56
CA GLU A 61 -1.50 -9.35 15.00
C GLU A 61 -0.20 -8.63 14.58
N VAL A 62 -0.21 -8.03 13.39
CA VAL A 62 0.84 -7.14 12.87
C VAL A 62 0.22 -5.99 12.11
N HIS A 63 0.69 -4.77 12.35
CA HIS A 63 0.20 -3.54 11.71
C HIS A 63 -1.32 -3.34 11.81
N GLY A 64 -1.93 -3.76 12.93
CA GLY A 64 -3.36 -3.66 13.16
C GLY A 64 -4.21 -4.68 12.39
N ILE A 65 -3.58 -5.67 11.75
CA ILE A 65 -4.27 -6.79 11.08
C ILE A 65 -4.19 -8.01 11.99
N SER A 66 -5.33 -8.44 12.53
CA SER A 66 -5.41 -9.62 13.37
C SER A 66 -5.08 -10.90 12.60
N ALA A 67 -4.66 -11.95 13.32
CA ALA A 67 -4.36 -13.26 12.71
C ALA A 67 -5.55 -13.83 11.93
N ASP A 68 -6.78 -13.69 12.44
CA ASP A 68 -7.99 -14.21 11.79
C ASP A 68 -8.38 -13.39 10.54
N ALA A 69 -8.19 -12.06 10.59
CA ALA A 69 -8.31 -11.23 9.40
C ALA A 69 -7.29 -11.66 8.34
N CYS A 70 -6.04 -11.93 8.74
CA CYS A 70 -5.00 -12.36 7.81
C CYS A 70 -5.29 -13.72 7.15
N LYS A 71 -5.83 -14.69 7.90
CA LYS A 71 -6.28 -15.98 7.32
C LYS A 71 -7.39 -15.77 6.28
N THR A 72 -8.28 -14.81 6.52
CA THR A 72 -9.34 -14.42 5.57
C THR A 72 -8.76 -13.76 4.31
N VAL A 73 -7.76 -12.90 4.48
CA VAL A 73 -6.98 -12.29 3.38
C VAL A 73 -6.32 -13.39 2.53
N TYR A 74 -5.59 -14.32 3.16
CA TYR A 74 -4.96 -15.45 2.47
C TYR A 74 -5.98 -16.25 1.65
N SER A 75 -7.12 -16.60 2.26
CA SER A 75 -8.18 -17.37 1.59
C SER A 75 -8.78 -16.62 0.39
N THR A 76 -8.95 -15.30 0.51
CA THR A 76 -9.46 -14.45 -0.57
C THR A 76 -8.48 -14.37 -1.75
N LEU A 77 -7.19 -14.19 -1.46
CA LEU A 77 -6.13 -14.16 -2.47
C LEU A 77 -5.95 -15.51 -3.14
N LEU A 78 -5.98 -16.60 -2.37
CA LEU A 78 -5.93 -17.96 -2.91
C LEU A 78 -7.11 -18.21 -3.85
N THR A 79 -8.32 -17.79 -3.45
CA THR A 79 -9.51 -17.86 -4.30
C THR A 79 -9.33 -17.05 -5.58
N ALA A 80 -8.79 -15.83 -5.49
CA ALA A 80 -8.50 -15.01 -6.67
C ALA A 80 -7.56 -15.72 -7.64
N GLN A 81 -6.47 -16.30 -7.12
CA GLN A 81 -5.50 -17.06 -7.90
C GLN A 81 -6.14 -18.28 -8.58
N THR A 82 -6.87 -19.11 -7.83
CA THR A 82 -7.45 -20.36 -8.36
C THR A 82 -8.61 -20.12 -9.31
N THR A 83 -9.30 -18.99 -9.20
CA THR A 83 -10.40 -18.60 -10.10
C THR A 83 -9.96 -17.65 -11.22
N ASN A 84 -8.66 -17.34 -11.28
CA ASN A 84 -8.09 -16.36 -12.21
C ASN A 84 -8.85 -15.01 -12.18
N LYS A 85 -9.28 -14.56 -10.99
CA LYS A 85 -9.93 -13.27 -10.76
C LYS A 85 -8.90 -12.21 -10.35
N GLU A 86 -9.24 -10.96 -10.58
CA GLU A 86 -8.46 -9.83 -10.07
C GLU A 86 -8.89 -9.49 -8.65
N VAL A 87 -8.00 -8.84 -7.91
CA VAL A 87 -8.33 -8.19 -6.65
C VAL A 87 -8.08 -6.70 -6.72
N VAL A 88 -8.76 -5.97 -5.86
CA VAL A 88 -8.56 -4.54 -5.62
C VAL A 88 -8.08 -4.33 -4.18
N MET A 89 -7.07 -3.50 -4.01
CA MET A 89 -6.48 -3.10 -2.74
C MET A 89 -6.43 -1.57 -2.66
N TRP A 90 -6.71 -1.02 -1.48
CA TRP A 90 -6.75 0.42 -1.28
C TRP A 90 -5.74 0.88 -0.23
N PHE A 91 -5.10 2.00 -0.53
CA PHE A 91 -3.99 2.53 0.24
C PHE A 91 -4.16 4.03 0.52
N ASN A 92 -3.62 4.51 1.63
CA ASN A 92 -3.76 5.91 2.09
C ASN A 92 -2.46 6.55 2.61
N ASP A 93 -1.30 6.13 2.11
CA ASP A 93 0.02 6.65 2.56
C ASP A 93 0.71 7.59 1.56
N GLY A 94 0.00 8.09 0.55
CA GLY A 94 0.53 9.05 -0.43
C GLY A 94 1.57 8.50 -1.39
N LYS A 95 1.70 7.17 -1.48
CA LYS A 95 2.56 6.47 -2.45
C LYS A 95 1.80 6.12 -3.73
N SER A 96 2.36 5.19 -4.50
CA SER A 96 1.74 4.58 -5.68
C SER A 96 1.90 3.05 -5.62
N CYS A 97 1.27 2.35 -6.55
CA CYS A 97 1.38 0.89 -6.61
C CYS A 97 2.79 0.39 -6.91
N GLU A 98 3.59 1.17 -7.63
CA GLU A 98 4.97 0.86 -7.98
C GLU A 98 5.93 1.09 -6.80
N THR A 99 5.51 1.88 -5.81
CA THR A 99 6.38 2.32 -4.71
C THR A 99 5.95 1.79 -3.34
N THR A 100 4.71 1.31 -3.20
CA THR A 100 4.19 0.78 -1.92
C THR A 100 4.77 -0.60 -1.57
N ALA A 101 4.91 -1.47 -2.57
CA ALA A 101 5.49 -2.80 -2.39
C ALA A 101 6.95 -2.80 -2.80
N LYS A 102 7.85 -2.85 -1.82
CA LYS A 102 9.23 -3.26 -2.06
C LYS A 102 9.31 -4.78 -1.89
N PRO A 103 10.02 -5.52 -2.75
CA PRO A 103 10.08 -6.97 -2.65
C PRO A 103 10.47 -7.45 -1.25
N TRP A 104 9.69 -8.40 -0.72
CA TRP A 104 9.86 -9.03 0.59
C TRP A 104 9.69 -8.12 1.80
N GLN A 105 9.32 -6.85 1.58
CA GLN A 105 9.05 -5.88 2.62
C GLN A 105 7.55 -5.80 2.94
N TRP A 106 7.26 -5.36 4.15
CA TRP A 106 5.90 -5.01 4.55
C TRP A 106 5.35 -3.89 3.69
N ILE A 107 4.13 -4.07 3.20
CA ILE A 107 3.38 -2.97 2.58
C ILE A 107 2.93 -1.97 3.65
N THR A 108 2.76 -0.72 3.26
CA THR A 108 2.32 0.36 4.14
C THR A 108 1.08 1.03 3.58
N GLY A 109 0.32 1.73 4.42
CA GLY A 109 -0.89 2.46 4.00
C GLY A 109 -2.05 1.58 3.56
N TRP A 110 -1.91 0.26 3.56
CA TRP A 110 -3.00 -0.65 3.19
C TRP A 110 -4.08 -0.65 4.25
N TYR A 111 -5.29 -0.22 3.89
CA TYR A 111 -6.39 -0.06 4.84
C TYR A 111 -7.67 -0.80 4.45
N PHE A 112 -7.79 -1.27 3.20
CA PHE A 112 -8.97 -2.01 2.74
C PHE A 112 -8.63 -2.99 1.61
N GLY A 113 -9.41 -4.07 1.53
CA GLY A 113 -9.19 -5.19 0.61
C GLY A 113 -8.51 -6.41 1.25
N PRO A 114 -8.08 -7.41 0.45
CA PRO A 114 -8.30 -7.50 -0.99
C PRO A 114 -9.78 -7.79 -1.30
N LYS A 115 -10.36 -7.06 -2.25
CA LYS A 115 -11.72 -7.34 -2.75
C LYS A 115 -11.63 -8.07 -4.08
N LEU A 116 -12.28 -9.23 -4.22
CA LEU A 116 -12.43 -9.90 -5.51
C LEU A 116 -13.19 -9.01 -6.50
N VAL A 117 -12.72 -8.98 -7.74
CA VAL A 117 -13.45 -8.40 -8.88
C VAL A 117 -14.35 -9.48 -9.49
N ASN A 118 -15.59 -9.10 -9.78
CA ASN A 118 -16.58 -10.01 -10.36
C ASN A 118 -16.30 -10.33 -11.81
#